data_AF-A0A820AIS3-F1
#
_entry.id   AF-A0A820AIS3-F1
#
_cell.length_a   1.000
_cell.length_b   1.000
_cell.length_c   1.000
_cell.angle_alpha   90.00
_cell.angle_beta   90.00
_cell.angle_gamma   90.00
#
_symmetry.space_group_name_H-M   'P 1'
#
loop_
_entity.id
_entity.type
_entity.pdbx_description
1 polymer ?
#
loop_
_entity_poly.entity_id
_entity_poly.type
_entity_poly.pdbx_seq_one_letter_code
_entity_poly.pdbx_strand_id
1 'polypeptide(L)'
;MQSATSLMVSNDADMLIHDSFSDVDSGESNIVLDGNFRQIMAGVSEAYNNAELWQSRREILSIVAPKISLNFLQLFIPGITRGRFSAARLHAKKYSAGSKVEVTTKVVQRFDDYQIAHFVDFVISPHVCTDLPFGEKILKLSSGVELFVPNTIRNMGATRIIEQYLLYCHEMCPDFEPLGKISLFTILDTCKASTRKSLQGINYFAAEAGEAFDGIRKMIEDKVALHNDSARLIENLKRARFYLKSDYKVHVARSSNITDHCCVYALSDPEKRDFAQDCDHEHNESCAECSNLTRTLNEIERLLEETEEDEELLHRTLKKFRSYREAIEAWKAHLLRSINQDLCRENLLDKLSNDEIYLNLDWAMKFLPIKSREPQSEFFGKRGISWHITVVMKNDASAEDENSIFDEDTDVLDDSQQISEHEMTDLFCTCF
;
A
#
# COMPACT_ATOMS: atom_id res chain seq x y z
N MET A 1 41.50 13.39 -9.81
CA MET A 1 41.53 12.79 -11.16
C MET A 1 42.03 13.85 -12.13
N GLN A 2 43.08 13.56 -12.89
CA GLN A 2 43.73 14.53 -13.79
C GLN A 2 42.78 14.97 -14.92
N SER A 3 42.83 16.26 -15.26
CA SER A 3 42.08 16.84 -16.39
C SER A 3 42.52 16.19 -17.71
N ALA A 4 41.57 15.93 -18.61
CA ALA A 4 41.83 15.41 -19.95
C ALA A 4 42.80 16.29 -20.77
N THR A 5 42.94 17.57 -20.41
CA THR A 5 43.93 18.48 -20.99
C THR A 5 45.37 18.04 -20.69
N SER A 6 45.61 17.42 -19.53
CA SER A 6 46.94 16.96 -19.11
C SER A 6 47.41 15.69 -19.84
N LEU A 7 46.51 14.98 -20.53
CA LEU A 7 46.81 13.76 -21.27
C LEU A 7 47.11 14.02 -22.75
N MET A 8 46.91 15.24 -23.26
CA MET A 8 46.97 15.51 -24.70
C MET A 8 47.91 16.63 -25.14
N VAL A 9 48.54 17.38 -24.24
CA VAL A 9 49.34 18.56 -24.61
C VAL A 9 50.59 18.65 -23.74
N SER A 10 51.76 18.33 -24.29
CA SER A 10 53.03 18.83 -23.75
C SER A 10 53.06 20.35 -23.92
N ASN A 11 53.61 21.11 -22.98
CA ASN A 11 53.65 22.59 -23.02
C ASN A 11 54.11 23.21 -24.35
N ASP A 12 54.86 22.48 -25.19
CA ASP A 12 55.25 22.92 -26.55
C ASP A 12 54.10 22.97 -27.58
N ALA A 13 52.99 22.25 -27.34
CA ALA A 13 51.85 22.18 -28.26
C ALA A 13 50.89 23.37 -28.12
N ASP A 14 50.85 24.06 -26.97
CA ASP A 14 50.08 25.31 -26.83
C ASP A 14 50.70 26.46 -27.66
N MET A 15 52.03 26.47 -27.82
CA MET A 15 52.71 27.40 -28.73
C MET A 15 52.41 27.07 -30.22
N LEU A 16 52.42 25.79 -30.59
CA LEU A 16 52.10 25.33 -31.95
C LEU A 16 50.62 25.56 -32.34
N ILE A 17 49.71 25.46 -31.38
CA ILE A 17 48.28 25.77 -31.56
C ILE A 17 48.04 27.28 -31.64
N HIS A 18 48.89 28.12 -31.05
CA HIS A 18 48.76 29.57 -31.24
C HIS A 18 49.27 30.01 -32.63
N ASP A 19 50.36 29.44 -33.11
CA ASP A 19 50.95 29.76 -34.42
C ASP A 19 50.13 29.21 -35.60
N SER A 20 49.45 28.06 -35.45
CA SER A 20 48.62 27.47 -36.51
C SER A 20 47.28 28.18 -36.73
N PHE A 21 46.87 29.05 -35.79
CA PHE A 21 45.56 29.71 -35.80
C PHE A 21 45.64 31.23 -35.96
N SER A 22 46.84 31.83 -36.03
CA SER A 22 47.00 33.28 -36.25
C SER A 22 46.73 33.73 -37.70
N ASP A 23 46.68 32.80 -38.67
CA ASP A 23 46.57 33.12 -40.10
C ASP A 23 45.19 32.93 -40.72
N VAL A 24 44.14 32.71 -39.93
CA VAL A 24 42.77 32.53 -40.45
C VAL A 24 41.89 33.75 -40.15
N ASP A 25 42.40 34.94 -40.51
CA ASP A 25 41.57 36.15 -40.59
C ASP A 25 41.95 36.98 -41.83
N SER A 26 41.72 36.43 -43.02
CA SER A 26 41.46 37.24 -44.22
C SER A 26 40.74 36.42 -45.27
N GLY A 27 39.83 37.08 -45.99
CA GLY A 27 38.88 36.46 -46.92
C GLY A 27 39.53 35.61 -48.01
N GLU A 28 38.77 34.58 -48.42
CA GLU A 28 38.94 33.73 -49.61
C GLU A 28 40.40 33.51 -50.07
N SER A 29 41.02 32.45 -49.57
CA SER A 29 42.16 31.81 -50.23
C SER A 29 42.19 30.32 -49.88
N ASN A 30 42.63 29.50 -50.84
CA ASN A 30 42.74 28.04 -50.72
C ASN A 30 43.40 27.65 -49.38
N ILE A 31 42.62 27.15 -48.44
CA ILE A 31 43.13 26.68 -47.15
C ILE A 31 43.92 25.39 -47.43
N VAL A 32 45.24 25.51 -47.45
CA VAL A 32 46.13 24.35 -47.32
C VAL A 32 45.92 23.81 -45.91
N LEU A 33 45.07 22.80 -45.80
CA LEU A 33 44.80 22.14 -44.52
C LEU A 33 46.05 21.36 -44.12
N ASP A 34 46.75 21.85 -43.10
CA ASP A 34 47.86 21.16 -42.47
C ASP A 34 47.44 19.72 -42.08
N GLY A 35 48.36 18.76 -42.23
CA GLY A 35 48.09 17.33 -41.98
C GLY A 35 47.63 17.08 -40.56
N ASN A 36 48.16 17.84 -39.60
CA ASN A 36 47.79 17.76 -38.19
C ASN A 36 46.35 18.25 -37.95
N PHE A 37 45.94 19.33 -38.63
CA PHE A 37 44.59 19.86 -38.51
C PHE A 37 43.53 18.87 -39.00
N ARG A 38 43.81 18.17 -40.11
CA ARG A 38 42.91 17.10 -40.61
C ARG A 38 42.77 15.96 -39.61
N GLN A 39 43.86 15.56 -38.96
CA GLN A 39 43.84 14.50 -37.95
C GLN A 39 43.02 14.89 -36.71
N ILE A 40 43.15 16.14 -36.25
CA ILE A 40 42.36 16.68 -35.14
C ILE A 40 40.87 16.70 -35.50
N MET A 41 40.51 17.20 -36.68
CA MET A 41 39.11 17.25 -37.12
C MET A 41 38.50 15.86 -37.33
N ALA A 42 39.29 14.88 -37.79
CA ALA A 42 38.87 13.48 -37.88
C ALA A 42 38.55 12.89 -36.49
N GLY A 43 39.44 13.11 -35.50
CA GLY A 43 39.23 12.65 -34.12
C GLY A 43 38.01 13.30 -33.46
N VAL A 44 37.77 14.59 -33.70
CA VAL A 44 36.59 15.30 -33.19
C VAL A 44 35.30 14.79 -33.85
N SER A 45 35.33 14.49 -35.15
CA SER A 45 34.19 13.91 -35.88
C SER A 45 33.84 12.51 -35.35
N GLU A 46 34.85 11.66 -35.16
CA GLU A 46 34.68 10.32 -34.59
C GLU A 46 34.12 10.37 -33.17
N ALA A 47 34.70 11.19 -32.29
CA ALA A 47 34.22 11.36 -30.92
C ALA A 47 32.77 11.90 -30.88
N TYR A 48 32.42 12.83 -31.76
CA TYR A 48 31.06 13.37 -31.85
C TYR A 48 30.05 12.31 -32.31
N ASN A 49 30.41 11.47 -33.27
CA ASN A 49 29.54 10.40 -33.79
C ASN A 49 29.36 9.29 -32.74
N ASN A 50 30.41 8.96 -31.99
CA ASN A 50 30.39 7.93 -30.94
C ASN A 50 29.68 8.39 -29.66
N ALA A 51 29.49 9.70 -29.45
CA ALA A 51 28.74 10.20 -28.30
C ALA A 51 27.23 10.00 -28.49
N GLU A 52 26.57 9.31 -27.55
CA GLU A 52 25.12 9.07 -27.61
C GLU A 52 24.30 10.29 -27.14
N LEU A 53 24.77 10.96 -26.09
CA LEU A 53 24.09 12.07 -25.45
C LEU A 53 24.44 13.41 -26.09
N TRP A 54 23.44 14.30 -26.18
CA TRP A 54 23.65 15.66 -26.70
C TRP A 54 24.60 16.49 -25.84
N GLN A 55 24.63 16.26 -24.52
CA GLN A 55 25.54 16.93 -23.59
C GLN A 55 27.00 16.68 -24.00
N SER A 56 27.38 15.41 -24.14
CA SER A 56 28.74 15.00 -24.56
C SER A 56 29.07 15.51 -25.96
N ARG A 57 28.12 15.45 -26.90
CA ARG A 57 28.27 16.02 -28.25
C ARG A 57 28.53 17.53 -28.22
N ARG A 58 27.83 18.27 -27.36
CA ARG A 58 28.02 19.72 -27.19
C ARG A 58 29.37 20.05 -26.57
N GLU A 59 29.84 19.25 -25.62
CA GLU A 59 31.17 19.38 -25.00
C GLU A 59 32.27 19.17 -26.05
N ILE A 60 32.18 18.09 -26.84
CA ILE A 60 33.14 17.78 -27.91
C ILE A 60 33.17 18.89 -28.97
N LEU A 61 31.99 19.36 -29.43
CA LEU A 61 31.92 20.45 -30.39
C LEU A 61 32.46 21.77 -29.84
N SER A 62 32.41 21.99 -28.52
CA SER A 62 32.88 23.24 -27.90
C SER A 62 34.39 23.44 -28.01
N ILE A 63 35.15 22.39 -28.33
CA ILE A 63 36.61 22.43 -28.54
C ILE A 63 36.95 23.17 -29.85
N VAL A 64 36.19 22.89 -30.92
CA VAL A 64 36.50 23.40 -32.27
C VAL A 64 35.58 24.54 -32.70
N ALA A 65 34.31 24.55 -32.27
CA ALA A 65 33.31 25.51 -32.73
C ALA A 65 33.64 27.01 -32.50
N PRO A 66 34.42 27.42 -31.48
CA PRO A 66 34.85 28.81 -31.35
C PRO A 66 35.89 29.25 -32.39
N LYS A 67 36.64 28.30 -32.97
CA LYS A 67 37.83 28.54 -33.81
C LYS A 67 37.59 28.38 -35.32
N ILE A 68 36.45 27.80 -35.72
CA ILE A 68 36.14 27.52 -37.13
C ILE A 68 34.73 27.97 -37.50
N SER A 69 34.46 28.17 -38.79
CA SER A 69 33.13 28.51 -39.30
C SER A 69 32.21 27.28 -39.36
N LEU A 70 30.89 27.50 -39.32
CA LEU A 70 29.89 26.42 -39.43
C LEU A 70 30.00 25.67 -40.76
N ASN A 71 30.17 26.40 -41.87
CA ASN A 71 30.30 25.81 -43.20
C ASN A 71 31.52 24.89 -43.29
N PHE A 72 32.61 25.29 -42.62
CA PHE A 72 33.84 24.51 -42.57
C PHE A 72 33.70 23.27 -41.68
N LEU A 73 33.06 23.39 -40.52
CA LEU A 73 32.77 22.24 -39.64
C LEU A 73 31.86 21.20 -40.31
N GLN A 74 30.91 21.64 -41.13
CA GLN A 74 29.99 20.76 -41.87
C GLN A 74 30.69 19.87 -42.91
N LEU A 75 31.91 20.22 -43.34
CA LEU A 75 32.73 19.36 -44.22
C LEU A 75 33.17 18.08 -43.52
N PHE A 76 33.33 18.10 -42.18
CA PHE A 76 33.80 16.97 -41.38
C PHE A 76 32.68 16.27 -40.61
N ILE A 77 31.61 16.99 -40.28
CA ILE A 77 30.42 16.44 -39.61
C ILE A 77 29.17 16.93 -40.35
N PRO A 78 28.71 16.18 -41.37
CA PRO A 78 27.54 16.58 -42.14
C PRO A 78 26.28 16.59 -41.27
N GLY A 79 25.44 17.62 -41.44
CA GLY A 79 24.14 17.73 -40.75
C GLY A 79 24.13 18.46 -39.41
N ILE A 80 25.24 19.08 -38.97
CA ILE A 80 25.22 19.97 -37.79
C ILE A 80 24.37 21.21 -38.08
N THR A 81 23.39 21.46 -37.21
CA THR A 81 22.54 22.66 -37.30
C THR A 81 23.20 23.88 -36.70
N ARG A 82 22.83 25.07 -37.19
CA ARG A 82 23.29 26.36 -36.63
C ARG A 82 23.03 26.47 -35.12
N GLY A 83 21.90 25.92 -34.65
CA GLY A 83 21.57 25.89 -33.22
C GLY A 83 22.57 25.08 -32.38
N ARG A 84 22.97 23.89 -32.85
CA ARG A 84 23.96 23.04 -32.16
C ARG A 84 25.34 23.70 -32.12
N PHE A 85 25.73 24.34 -33.23
CA PHE A 85 26.99 25.09 -33.32
C PHE A 85 27.02 26.30 -32.37
N SER A 86 25.96 27.11 -32.34
CA SER A 86 25.85 28.24 -31.41
C SER A 86 25.82 27.79 -29.95
N ALA A 87 25.16 26.66 -29.65
CA ALA A 87 25.13 26.10 -28.31
C ALA A 87 26.52 25.61 -27.84
N ALA A 88 27.31 25.03 -28.73
CA ALA A 88 28.69 24.63 -28.44
C ALA A 88 29.61 25.84 -28.21
N ARG A 89 29.46 26.92 -28.99
CA ARG A 89 30.19 28.18 -28.76
C ARG A 89 29.83 28.85 -27.43
N LEU A 90 28.53 28.86 -27.11
CA LEU A 90 28.05 29.38 -25.83
C LEU A 90 28.59 28.56 -24.65
N HIS A 91 28.67 27.24 -24.82
CA HIS A 91 29.24 26.33 -23.84
C HIS A 91 30.73 26.64 -23.58
N ALA A 92 31.53 26.73 -24.64
CA ALA A 92 32.96 27.09 -24.54
C ALA A 92 33.16 28.44 -23.83
N LYS A 93 32.31 29.43 -24.14
CA LYS A 93 32.36 30.76 -23.51
C LYS A 93 32.02 30.73 -22.02
N LYS A 94 31.08 29.88 -21.61
CA LYS A 94 30.53 29.88 -20.24
C LYS A 94 31.27 28.94 -19.28
N TYR A 95 31.73 27.79 -19.77
CA TYR A 95 32.28 26.71 -18.93
C TYR A 95 33.69 26.26 -19.36
N SER A 96 34.32 26.96 -20.32
CA SER A 96 35.56 26.59 -21.03
C SER A 96 35.40 25.40 -21.99
N ALA A 97 36.35 25.24 -22.91
CA ALA A 97 36.26 24.28 -24.02
C ALA A 97 36.44 22.83 -23.52
N GLY A 98 35.50 21.95 -23.88
CA GLY A 98 35.55 20.52 -23.55
C GLY A 98 35.17 20.15 -22.11
N SER A 99 34.75 21.11 -21.29
CA SER A 99 34.47 20.90 -19.86
C SER A 99 33.18 20.13 -19.62
N LYS A 100 33.22 19.13 -18.75
CA LYS A 100 32.00 18.42 -18.32
C LYS A 100 31.18 19.30 -17.37
N VAL A 101 29.91 19.49 -17.68
CA VAL A 101 28.97 20.17 -16.78
C VAL A 101 28.09 19.12 -16.13
N GLU A 102 28.33 18.84 -14.85
CA GLU A 102 27.44 17.98 -14.08
C GLU A 102 26.07 18.66 -13.93
N VAL A 103 25.03 17.98 -14.40
CA VAL A 103 23.66 18.44 -14.21
C VAL A 103 23.29 18.11 -12.77
N THR A 104 23.45 19.08 -11.87
CA THR A 104 22.80 19.00 -10.56
C THR A 104 21.30 19.11 -10.79
N THR A 105 20.59 17.98 -10.83
CA THR A 105 19.14 17.95 -10.70
C THR A 105 18.79 18.50 -9.34
N LYS A 106 18.41 19.77 -9.26
CA LYS A 106 17.76 20.30 -8.06
C LYS A 106 16.44 19.57 -7.89
N VAL A 107 16.42 18.58 -6.99
CA VAL A 107 15.18 18.02 -6.48
C VAL A 107 14.53 19.13 -5.66
N VAL A 108 13.49 19.75 -6.20
CA VAL A 108 12.67 20.69 -5.43
C VAL A 108 11.79 19.85 -4.53
N GLN A 109 12.15 19.79 -3.24
CA GLN A 109 11.30 19.20 -2.21
C GLN A 109 10.09 20.14 -2.04
N ARG A 110 8.93 19.68 -2.53
CA ARG A 110 7.68 20.47 -2.54
C ARG A 110 6.82 20.25 -1.30
N PHE A 111 7.27 19.39 -0.40
CA PHE A 111 6.48 18.91 0.72
C PHE A 111 7.22 19.18 2.01
N ASP A 112 6.46 19.50 3.05
CA ASP A 112 6.96 19.53 4.40
C ASP A 112 7.12 18.09 4.93
N ASP A 113 8.27 17.82 5.54
CA ASP A 113 8.61 16.47 5.99
C ASP A 113 7.72 16.03 7.14
N TYR A 114 7.30 16.97 8.00
CA TYR A 114 6.39 16.68 9.09
C TYR A 114 5.00 16.28 8.59
N GLN A 115 4.47 16.97 7.57
CA GLN A 115 3.20 16.59 6.94
C GLN A 115 3.22 15.18 6.33
N ILE A 116 4.35 14.77 5.73
CA ILE A 116 4.51 13.42 5.16
C ILE A 116 4.59 12.40 6.30
N ALA A 117 5.44 12.63 7.29
CA ALA A 117 5.63 11.72 8.41
C ALA A 117 4.30 11.44 9.14
N HIS A 118 3.55 12.50 9.47
CA HIS A 118 2.25 12.38 10.13
C HIS A 118 1.26 11.51 9.34
N PHE A 119 1.23 11.63 8.00
CA PHE A 119 0.37 10.78 7.19
C PHE A 119 0.88 9.33 7.09
N VAL A 120 2.20 9.13 7.00
CA VAL A 120 2.80 7.79 6.97
C VAL A 120 2.53 7.05 8.28
N ASP A 121 2.68 7.70 9.43
CA ASP A 121 2.37 7.14 10.74
C ASP A 121 0.90 6.72 10.84
N PHE A 122 -0.01 7.57 10.37
CA PHE A 122 -1.43 7.22 10.29
C PHE A 122 -1.67 5.99 9.41
N VAL A 123 -0.99 5.88 8.27
CA VAL A 123 -1.15 4.74 7.35
C VAL A 123 -0.58 3.45 7.92
N ILE A 124 0.50 3.51 8.69
CA ILE A 124 1.13 2.33 9.33
C ILE A 124 0.35 1.90 10.58
N SER A 125 -0.49 2.78 11.14
CA SER A 125 -1.28 2.44 12.33
C SER A 125 -2.05 1.11 12.18
N PRO A 126 -2.21 0.34 13.27
CA PRO A 126 -2.95 -0.93 13.27
C PRO A 126 -4.40 -0.83 12.75
N HIS A 127 -4.96 0.39 12.82
CA HIS A 127 -6.28 0.70 12.27
C HIS A 127 -6.31 0.61 10.73
N VAL A 128 -5.26 1.05 10.07
CA VAL A 128 -5.18 1.14 8.60
C VAL A 128 -4.45 -0.06 7.98
N CYS A 129 -3.36 -0.50 8.58
CA CYS A 129 -2.54 -1.61 8.10
C CYS A 129 -2.47 -2.76 9.10
N THR A 130 -2.27 -3.96 8.58
CA THR A 130 -1.93 -5.15 9.35
C THR A 130 -0.67 -5.75 8.74
N ASP A 131 0.32 -6.01 9.59
CA ASP A 131 1.55 -6.67 9.18
C ASP A 131 1.28 -8.14 8.88
N LEU A 132 1.87 -8.65 7.80
CA LEU A 132 1.84 -10.08 7.52
C LEU A 132 2.94 -10.77 8.34
N PRO A 133 2.63 -11.93 8.96
CA PRO A 133 3.63 -12.72 9.65
C PRO A 133 4.61 -13.41 8.68
N PHE A 134 4.37 -13.35 7.37
CA PHE A 134 5.23 -13.95 6.34
C PHE A 134 5.42 -13.02 5.13
N GLY A 135 6.63 -13.02 4.61
CA GLY A 135 7.03 -12.28 3.42
C GLY A 135 7.59 -10.89 3.73
N GLU A 136 8.80 -10.64 3.23
CA GLU A 136 9.53 -9.39 3.43
C GLU A 136 9.75 -8.66 2.10
N LYS A 137 9.97 -7.35 2.19
CA LYS A 137 10.34 -6.50 1.08
C LYS A 137 11.65 -5.79 1.39
N ILE A 138 12.57 -5.84 0.42
CA ILE A 138 13.85 -5.15 0.51
C ILE A 138 13.68 -3.72 -0.01
N LEU A 139 13.88 -2.74 0.87
CA LEU A 139 14.00 -1.33 0.52
C LEU A 139 15.47 -0.98 0.36
N LYS A 140 15.88 -0.60 -0.86
CA LYS A 140 17.23 -0.09 -1.11
C LYS A 140 17.24 1.43 -0.99
N LEU A 141 17.98 1.94 -0.02
CA LEU A 141 18.20 3.38 0.15
C LEU A 141 19.17 3.89 -0.92
N SER A 142 19.14 5.20 -1.18
CA SER A 142 20.10 5.88 -2.07
C SER A 142 21.55 5.78 -1.59
N SER A 143 21.75 5.47 -0.31
CA SER A 143 23.05 5.16 0.31
C SER A 143 23.58 3.77 -0.03
N GLY A 144 22.78 2.90 -0.68
CA GLY A 144 23.10 1.51 -0.95
C GLY A 144 22.80 0.54 0.20
N VAL A 145 22.28 1.05 1.32
CA VAL A 145 21.82 0.22 2.45
C VAL A 145 20.50 -0.46 2.09
N GLU A 146 20.41 -1.76 2.38
CA GLU A 146 19.20 -2.56 2.20
C GLU A 146 18.48 -2.71 3.54
N LEU A 147 17.19 -2.37 3.58
CA LEU A 147 16.33 -2.53 4.74
C LEU A 147 15.27 -3.60 4.46
N PHE A 148 15.09 -4.51 5.40
CA PHE A 148 14.05 -5.53 5.33
C PHE A 148 12.81 -5.00 6.04
N VAL A 149 11.69 -4.93 5.32
CA VAL A 149 10.41 -4.44 5.85
C VAL A 149 9.35 -5.51 5.62
N PRO A 150 8.56 -5.89 6.62
CA PRO A 150 7.50 -6.87 6.45
C PRO A 150 6.48 -6.39 5.40
N ASN A 151 5.88 -7.34 4.69
CA ASN A 151 4.79 -7.00 3.78
C ASN A 151 3.57 -6.55 4.58
N THR A 152 3.06 -5.37 4.25
CA THR A 152 1.87 -4.81 4.89
C THR A 152 0.63 -5.06 4.05
N ILE A 153 -0.48 -5.33 4.73
CA ILE A 153 -1.81 -5.35 4.14
C ILE A 153 -2.60 -4.12 4.57
N ARG A 154 -3.11 -3.36 3.60
CA ARG A 154 -4.12 -2.32 3.88
C ARG A 154 -5.48 -2.95 4.09
N ASN A 155 -6.10 -2.64 5.23
CA ASN A 155 -7.44 -3.11 5.59
C ASN A 155 -8.54 -2.38 4.82
N MET A 156 -8.25 -1.18 4.32
CA MET A 156 -9.20 -0.26 3.73
C MET A 156 -8.73 0.26 2.36
N GLY A 157 -9.67 0.69 1.52
CA GLY A 157 -9.35 1.31 0.24
C GLY A 157 -8.74 2.71 0.41
N ALA A 158 -7.89 3.12 -0.54
CA ALA A 158 -7.16 4.39 -0.47
C ALA A 158 -8.07 5.62 -0.24
N THR A 159 -9.24 5.66 -0.90
CA THR A 159 -10.22 6.75 -0.73
C THR A 159 -10.68 6.87 0.73
N ARG A 160 -11.00 5.74 1.36
CA ARG A 160 -11.51 5.71 2.73
C ARG A 160 -10.43 6.06 3.75
N ILE A 161 -9.19 5.60 3.53
CA ILE A 161 -8.03 5.96 4.35
C ILE A 161 -7.85 7.49 4.36
N ILE A 162 -7.92 8.12 3.19
CA ILE A 162 -7.77 9.59 3.08
C ILE A 162 -8.93 10.32 3.75
N GLU A 163 -10.17 9.85 3.59
CA GLU A 163 -11.32 10.45 4.27
C GLU A 163 -11.19 10.39 5.79
N GLN A 164 -10.81 9.23 6.33
CA GLN A 164 -10.61 9.06 7.77
C GLN A 164 -9.44 9.91 8.29
N TYR A 165 -8.34 9.98 7.54
CA TYR A 165 -7.21 10.83 7.91
C TYR A 165 -7.59 12.31 7.99
N LEU A 166 -8.35 12.81 7.02
CA LEU A 166 -8.79 14.21 7.01
C LEU A 166 -9.75 14.52 8.15
N LEU A 167 -10.66 13.59 8.48
CA LEU A 167 -11.53 13.72 9.65
C LEU A 167 -10.72 13.72 10.95
N TYR A 168 -9.79 12.78 11.09
CA TYR A 168 -8.86 12.71 12.23
C TYR A 168 -8.08 14.02 12.42
N CYS A 169 -7.51 14.57 11.34
CA CYS A 169 -6.79 15.85 11.42
C CYS A 169 -7.70 16.99 11.87
N HIS A 170 -8.93 17.05 11.34
CA HIS A 170 -9.89 18.09 11.71
C HIS A 170 -10.34 18.00 13.17
N GLU A 171 -10.51 16.80 13.71
CA GLU A 171 -11.03 16.59 15.06
C GLU A 171 -9.93 16.62 16.14
N MET A 172 -8.78 16.01 15.86
CA MET A 172 -7.73 15.77 16.86
C MET A 172 -6.55 16.73 16.73
N CYS A 173 -6.34 17.34 15.56
CA CYS A 173 -5.17 18.18 15.27
C CYS A 173 -5.58 19.54 14.64
N PRO A 174 -6.30 20.42 15.36
CA PRO A 174 -6.87 21.65 14.79
C PRO A 174 -5.82 22.64 14.24
N ASP A 175 -4.59 22.61 14.76
CA ASP A 175 -3.48 23.47 14.30
C ASP A 175 -2.66 22.85 13.16
N PHE A 176 -3.00 21.64 12.70
CA PHE A 176 -2.29 20.93 11.66
C PHE A 176 -3.03 21.03 10.32
N GLU A 177 -2.34 21.53 9.29
CA GLU A 177 -2.87 21.54 7.93
C GLU A 177 -2.38 20.29 7.18
N PRO A 178 -3.27 19.33 6.84
CA PRO A 178 -2.88 18.12 6.12
C PRO A 178 -2.61 18.40 4.63
N LEU A 179 -1.86 17.50 3.99
CA LEU A 179 -1.63 17.55 2.54
C LEU A 179 -2.95 17.41 1.75
N GLY A 180 -2.98 18.00 0.56
CA GLY A 180 -4.11 17.85 -0.35
C GLY A 180 -4.34 16.40 -0.79
N LYS A 181 -5.61 16.04 -1.05
CA LYS A 181 -6.02 14.66 -1.42
C LYS A 181 -5.16 14.02 -2.51
N ILE A 182 -4.78 14.77 -3.55
CA ILE A 182 -3.95 14.26 -4.66
C ILE A 182 -2.57 13.84 -4.16
N SER A 183 -1.96 14.62 -3.27
CA SER A 183 -0.66 14.28 -2.66
C SER A 183 -0.78 13.05 -1.77
N LEU A 184 -1.84 12.95 -0.97
CA LEU A 184 -2.10 11.78 -0.13
C LEU A 184 -2.28 10.51 -0.97
N PHE A 185 -3.04 10.57 -2.07
CA PHE A 185 -3.14 9.44 -3.01
C PHE A 185 -1.78 9.06 -3.61
N THR A 186 -0.95 10.04 -3.94
CA THR A 186 0.40 9.81 -4.48
C THR A 186 1.30 9.12 -3.46
N ILE A 187 1.21 9.52 -2.18
CA ILE A 187 1.94 8.86 -1.09
C ILE A 187 1.44 7.41 -0.94
N LEU A 188 0.13 7.17 -0.94
CA LEU A 188 -0.42 5.82 -0.85
C LEU A 188 0.00 4.92 -2.03
N ASP A 189 0.11 5.46 -3.24
CA ASP A 189 0.57 4.72 -4.42
C ASP A 189 2.07 4.38 -4.34
N THR A 190 2.86 5.31 -3.80
CA THR A 190 4.31 5.13 -3.59
C THR A 190 4.58 4.09 -2.48
N CYS A 191 3.85 4.17 -1.38
CA CYS A 191 3.86 3.21 -0.28
C CYS A 191 3.10 1.94 -0.69
N LYS A 192 3.63 1.18 -1.65
CA LYS A 192 2.96 -0.04 -2.14
C LYS A 192 2.74 -1.03 -1.00
N ALA A 193 1.48 -1.28 -0.70
CA ALA A 193 1.01 -2.30 0.23
C ALA A 193 0.02 -3.21 -0.50
N SER A 194 -0.01 -4.48 -0.11
CA SER A 194 -1.03 -5.40 -0.62
C SER A 194 -2.39 -4.93 -0.10
N THR A 195 -3.34 -4.62 -0.97
CA THR A 195 -4.73 -4.45 -0.51
C THR A 195 -5.25 -5.83 -0.15
N ARG A 196 -5.93 -5.97 0.99
CA ARG A 196 -6.61 -7.23 1.36
C ARG A 196 -7.61 -7.61 0.26
N LYS A 197 -7.16 -8.40 -0.72
CA LYS A 197 -8.05 -9.24 -1.51
C LYS A 197 -8.67 -10.19 -0.50
N SER A 198 -9.96 -10.45 -0.62
CA SER A 198 -10.68 -11.34 0.28
C SER A 198 -10.06 -12.73 0.24
N LEU A 199 -8.97 -12.94 1.00
CA LEU A 199 -8.57 -14.24 1.49
C LEU A 199 -9.75 -14.65 2.33
N GLN A 200 -10.50 -15.65 1.85
CA GLN A 200 -11.56 -16.30 2.59
C GLN A 200 -10.94 -17.04 3.79
N GLY A 201 -10.30 -16.32 4.71
CA GLY A 201 -10.12 -16.74 6.09
C GLY A 201 -11.49 -16.60 6.72
N ILE A 202 -12.12 -17.74 6.99
CA ILE A 202 -13.56 -17.86 7.13
C ILE A 202 -14.00 -17.32 8.49
N ASN A 203 -14.14 -16.00 8.63
CA ASN A 203 -15.09 -15.46 9.58
C ASN A 203 -16.49 -15.81 9.05
N TYR A 204 -17.07 -16.90 9.55
CA TYR A 204 -18.37 -17.39 9.11
C TYR A 204 -19.44 -16.29 9.18
N PHE A 205 -19.42 -15.43 10.21
CA PHE A 205 -20.34 -14.30 10.31
C PHE A 205 -20.16 -13.30 9.16
N ALA A 206 -18.93 -12.93 8.83
CA ALA A 206 -18.66 -12.00 7.73
C ALA A 206 -18.96 -12.62 6.36
N ALA A 207 -18.76 -13.92 6.19
CA ALA A 207 -19.07 -14.65 4.97
C ALA A 207 -20.60 -14.77 4.77
N GLU A 208 -21.32 -15.22 5.79
CA GLU A 208 -22.79 -15.32 5.79
C GLU A 208 -23.45 -13.96 5.60
N ALA A 209 -22.96 -12.92 6.29
CA ALA A 209 -23.45 -11.57 6.07
C ALA A 209 -23.13 -11.07 4.65
N GLY A 210 -21.96 -11.42 4.11
CA GLY A 210 -21.62 -11.12 2.71
C GLY A 210 -22.61 -11.72 1.73
N GLU A 211 -22.92 -13.00 1.88
CA GLU A 211 -23.95 -13.70 1.09
C GLU A 211 -25.34 -13.08 1.31
N ALA A 212 -25.67 -12.69 2.53
CA ALA A 212 -26.93 -12.04 2.86
C ALA A 212 -27.08 -10.69 2.16
N PHE A 213 -26.05 -9.84 2.16
CA PHE A 213 -26.06 -8.58 1.43
C PHE A 213 -26.25 -8.78 -0.08
N ASP A 214 -25.55 -9.75 -0.67
CA ASP A 214 -25.65 -10.06 -2.09
C ASP A 214 -27.02 -10.70 -2.42
N GLY A 215 -27.55 -11.52 -1.53
CA GLY A 215 -28.87 -12.14 -1.60
C GLY A 215 -30.00 -11.11 -1.54
N ILE A 216 -29.97 -10.19 -0.58
CA ILE A 216 -30.95 -9.09 -0.48
C ILE A 216 -30.88 -8.19 -1.72
N ARG A 217 -29.66 -7.84 -2.17
CA ARG A 217 -29.49 -7.06 -3.41
C ARG A 217 -30.19 -7.74 -4.58
N LYS A 218 -29.99 -9.06 -4.75
CA LYS A 218 -30.66 -9.82 -5.81
C LYS A 218 -32.18 -9.84 -5.64
N MET A 219 -32.70 -9.95 -4.41
CA MET A 219 -34.14 -9.88 -4.15
C MET A 219 -34.74 -8.52 -4.55
N ILE A 220 -34.02 -7.42 -4.32
CA ILE A 220 -34.42 -6.08 -4.76
C ILE A 220 -34.45 -6.03 -6.30
N GLU A 221 -33.43 -6.55 -6.96
CA GLU A 221 -33.33 -6.56 -8.43
C GLU A 221 -34.40 -7.45 -9.09
N ASP A 222 -34.72 -8.59 -8.49
CA ASP A 222 -35.67 -9.55 -9.08
C ASP A 222 -37.13 -9.16 -8.80
N LYS A 223 -37.44 -8.69 -7.57
CA LYS A 223 -38.83 -8.47 -7.12
C LYS A 223 -39.21 -7.01 -7.01
N VAL A 224 -38.28 -6.11 -6.70
CA VAL A 224 -38.57 -4.68 -6.43
C VAL A 224 -38.11 -3.78 -7.59
N ALA A 225 -37.65 -4.35 -8.71
CA ALA A 225 -37.06 -3.62 -9.84
C ALA A 225 -37.97 -2.54 -10.45
N LEU A 226 -39.29 -2.70 -10.38
CA LEU A 226 -40.25 -1.73 -10.92
C LEU A 226 -40.50 -0.52 -10.00
N HIS A 227 -40.01 -0.56 -8.75
CA HIS A 227 -40.08 0.59 -7.86
C HIS A 227 -38.96 1.59 -8.15
N ASN A 228 -39.31 2.88 -8.20
CA ASN A 228 -38.37 3.99 -8.35
C ASN A 228 -37.29 4.03 -7.25
N ASP A 229 -37.55 3.40 -6.11
CA ASP A 229 -36.64 3.37 -4.95
C ASP A 229 -35.59 2.25 -5.01
N SER A 230 -35.67 1.31 -5.96
CA SER A 230 -34.75 0.16 -6.03
C SER A 230 -33.27 0.54 -6.06
N ALA A 231 -32.91 1.55 -6.87
CA ALA A 231 -31.54 2.06 -6.95
C ALA A 231 -31.06 2.68 -5.62
N ARG A 232 -31.95 3.42 -4.93
CA ARG A 232 -31.66 4.01 -3.62
C ARG A 232 -31.44 2.93 -2.56
N LEU A 233 -32.27 1.89 -2.55
CA LEU A 233 -32.16 0.78 -1.60
C LEU A 233 -30.86 -0.01 -1.78
N ILE A 234 -30.49 -0.30 -3.04
CA ILE A 234 -29.22 -0.98 -3.34
C ILE A 234 -28.04 -0.14 -2.87
N GLU A 235 -28.07 1.18 -3.07
CA GLU A 235 -26.99 2.07 -2.63
C GLU A 235 -26.92 2.16 -1.10
N ASN A 236 -28.06 2.28 -0.42
CA ASN A 236 -28.12 2.24 1.04
C ASN A 236 -27.60 0.91 1.61
N LEU A 237 -27.90 -0.21 0.95
CA LEU A 237 -27.44 -1.53 1.34
C LEU A 237 -25.92 -1.66 1.19
N LYS A 238 -25.35 -1.15 0.10
CA LYS A 238 -23.89 -1.06 -0.09
C LYS A 238 -23.26 -0.20 0.99
N ARG A 239 -23.81 1.00 1.25
CA ARG A 239 -23.34 1.91 2.30
C ARG A 239 -23.33 1.21 3.66
N ALA A 240 -24.39 0.50 4.01
CA ALA A 240 -24.47 -0.23 5.27
C ALA A 240 -23.44 -1.38 5.37
N ARG A 241 -23.20 -2.12 4.28
CA ARG A 241 -22.15 -3.15 4.21
C ARG A 241 -20.76 -2.54 4.44
N PHE A 242 -20.48 -1.39 3.83
CA PHE A 242 -19.21 -0.67 4.04
C PHE A 242 -19.09 -0.15 5.48
N TYR A 243 -20.15 0.46 6.01
CA TYR A 243 -20.20 0.93 7.38
C TYR A 243 -19.85 -0.16 8.39
N LEU A 244 -20.47 -1.34 8.30
CA LEU A 244 -20.15 -2.47 9.19
C LEU A 244 -18.71 -2.96 9.00
N LYS A 245 -18.18 -2.94 7.77
CA LYS A 245 -16.82 -3.41 7.48
C LYS A 245 -15.74 -2.48 8.05
N SER A 246 -15.98 -1.17 8.09
CA SER A 246 -15.01 -0.17 8.54
C SER A 246 -15.45 0.55 9.80
N ASP A 247 -16.40 1.46 9.68
CA ASP A 247 -16.59 2.56 10.63
C ASP A 247 -17.30 2.12 11.91
N TYR A 248 -18.14 1.09 11.81
CA TYR A 248 -18.85 0.56 12.98
C TYR A 248 -17.87 0.25 14.11
N LYS A 249 -16.70 -0.30 13.79
CA LYS A 249 -15.70 -0.68 14.79
C LYS A 249 -15.14 0.50 15.58
N VAL A 250 -14.98 1.67 14.95
CA VAL A 250 -14.44 2.86 15.61
C VAL A 250 -15.49 3.62 16.41
N HIS A 251 -16.78 3.40 16.12
CA HIS A 251 -17.86 4.01 16.90
C HIS A 251 -18.13 3.25 18.21
N VAL A 252 -17.76 1.97 18.27
CA VAL A 252 -18.02 1.12 19.43
C VAL A 252 -17.10 1.50 20.59
N ALA A 253 -17.70 1.68 21.78
CA ALA A 253 -16.98 2.03 23.01
C ALA A 253 -17.68 1.44 24.23
N ARG A 254 -17.01 1.43 25.39
CA ARG A 254 -17.64 1.02 26.66
C ARG A 254 -18.64 2.04 27.19
N SER A 255 -18.43 3.33 26.90
CA SER A 255 -19.25 4.44 27.37
C SER A 255 -19.73 5.29 26.19
N SER A 256 -20.68 4.74 25.42
CA SER A 256 -21.27 5.44 24.28
C SER A 256 -22.71 5.80 24.58
N ASN A 257 -23.12 7.03 24.26
CA ASN A 257 -24.51 7.46 24.40
C ASN A 257 -25.47 6.84 23.36
N ILE A 258 -24.94 5.97 22.48
CA ILE A 258 -25.70 5.28 21.44
C ILE A 258 -25.77 3.79 21.82
N THR A 259 -26.99 3.26 21.92
CA THR A 259 -27.26 1.87 22.32
C THR A 259 -26.50 0.84 21.48
N ASP A 260 -26.46 1.03 20.17
CA ASP A 260 -25.78 0.13 19.23
C ASP A 260 -24.24 0.15 19.32
N HIS A 261 -23.68 1.16 19.97
CA HIS A 261 -22.23 1.38 20.05
C HIS A 261 -21.69 1.10 21.45
N CYS A 262 -22.54 1.14 22.48
CA CYS A 262 -22.15 0.85 23.84
C CYS A 262 -22.02 -0.67 24.05
N CYS A 263 -20.78 -1.17 24.18
CA CYS A 263 -20.53 -2.59 24.44
C CYS A 263 -21.21 -3.08 25.72
N VAL A 264 -21.22 -2.26 26.77
CA VAL A 264 -21.78 -2.65 28.07
C VAL A 264 -23.28 -2.84 27.94
N TYR A 265 -23.98 -1.90 27.32
CA TYR A 265 -25.41 -1.99 27.10
C TYR A 265 -25.79 -3.09 26.10
N ALA A 266 -25.19 -3.09 24.91
CA ALA A 266 -25.60 -3.99 23.82
C ALA A 266 -25.21 -5.46 24.04
N LEU A 267 -24.27 -5.76 24.94
CA LEU A 267 -23.93 -7.13 25.33
C LEU A 267 -24.56 -7.56 26.66
N SER A 268 -25.25 -6.65 27.36
CA SER A 268 -25.94 -6.95 28.62
C SER A 268 -27.19 -7.80 28.37
N ASP A 269 -27.34 -8.90 29.11
CA ASP A 269 -28.53 -9.74 29.10
C ASP A 269 -29.37 -9.46 30.37
N PRO A 270 -30.48 -8.72 30.28
CA PRO A 270 -31.27 -8.34 31.45
C PRO A 270 -31.95 -9.54 32.13
N GLU A 271 -32.08 -10.68 31.44
CA GLU A 271 -32.67 -11.90 31.99
C GLU A 271 -31.65 -12.72 32.78
N LYS A 272 -30.35 -12.55 32.53
CA LYS A 272 -29.28 -13.32 33.16
C LYS A 272 -28.37 -12.44 33.99
N ARG A 273 -28.53 -12.53 35.32
CA ARG A 273 -27.76 -11.75 36.29
C ARG A 273 -26.24 -11.76 36.08
N ASP A 274 -25.67 -12.91 35.68
CA ASP A 274 -24.22 -13.03 35.48
C ASP A 274 -23.72 -12.35 34.18
N PHE A 275 -24.62 -12.04 33.26
CA PHE A 275 -24.35 -11.35 32.00
C PHE A 275 -25.02 -9.97 31.94
N ALA A 276 -25.67 -9.54 33.02
CA ALA A 276 -26.27 -8.23 33.14
C ALA A 276 -25.23 -7.22 33.64
N GLN A 277 -25.08 -6.13 32.91
CA GLN A 277 -24.34 -4.95 33.33
C GLN A 277 -25.16 -3.69 33.13
N ASP A 278 -25.06 -2.79 34.12
CA ASP A 278 -25.63 -1.46 34.08
C ASP A 278 -24.60 -0.46 33.57
N CYS A 279 -25.06 0.54 32.84
CA CYS A 279 -24.25 1.67 32.39
C CYS A 279 -24.37 2.84 33.38
N ASP A 280 -23.29 3.60 33.53
CA ASP A 280 -23.20 4.83 34.33
C ASP A 280 -23.49 6.10 33.50
N HIS A 281 -23.91 5.93 32.24
CA HIS A 281 -24.22 6.98 31.27
C HIS A 281 -25.58 6.73 30.61
N GLU A 282 -26.11 7.75 29.94
CA GLU A 282 -27.41 7.68 29.25
C GLU A 282 -27.26 7.19 27.81
N HIS A 283 -28.33 6.64 27.24
CA HIS A 283 -28.38 6.21 25.83
C HIS A 283 -29.41 7.01 25.03
N ASN A 284 -29.21 8.33 24.94
CA ASN A 284 -30.16 9.27 24.38
C ASN A 284 -29.82 9.72 22.93
N GLU A 285 -28.70 9.26 22.38
CA GLU A 285 -28.25 9.57 21.03
C GLU A 285 -28.55 8.43 20.04
N SER A 286 -28.52 8.74 18.75
CA SER A 286 -28.73 7.75 17.69
C SER A 286 -27.70 7.88 16.58
N CYS A 287 -27.20 6.74 16.08
CA CYS A 287 -26.30 6.72 14.93
C CYS A 287 -27.09 6.74 13.62
N ALA A 288 -26.77 7.69 12.74
CA ALA A 288 -27.39 7.80 11.42
C ALA A 288 -27.17 6.55 10.56
N GLU A 289 -25.98 5.95 10.57
CA GLU A 289 -25.66 4.76 9.78
C GLU A 289 -26.34 3.48 10.32
N CYS A 290 -26.34 3.27 11.63
CA CYS A 290 -27.08 2.15 12.24
C CYS A 290 -28.58 2.26 11.99
N SER A 291 -29.12 3.48 12.10
CA SER A 291 -30.52 3.78 11.78
C SER A 291 -30.81 3.57 10.29
N ASN A 292 -29.88 3.93 9.40
CA ASN A 292 -30.02 3.75 7.96
C ASN A 292 -30.09 2.27 7.58
N LEU A 293 -29.23 1.42 8.15
CA LEU A 293 -29.28 -0.03 7.96
C LEU A 293 -30.65 -0.58 8.36
N THR A 294 -31.08 -0.29 9.59
CA THR A 294 -32.36 -0.78 10.14
C THR A 294 -33.55 -0.32 9.30
N ARG A 295 -33.58 0.97 8.95
CA ARG A 295 -34.65 1.55 8.11
C ARG A 295 -34.67 0.91 6.72
N THR A 296 -33.52 0.73 6.10
CA THR A 296 -33.41 0.14 4.76
C THR A 296 -33.90 -1.30 4.76
N LEU A 297 -33.52 -2.11 5.76
CA LEU A 297 -34.01 -3.50 5.87
C LEU A 297 -35.53 -3.56 6.09
N ASN A 298 -36.08 -2.72 6.97
CA ASN A 298 -37.54 -2.65 7.18
C ASN A 298 -38.29 -2.20 5.92
N GLU A 299 -37.73 -1.24 5.17
CA GLU A 299 -38.31 -0.76 3.91
C GLU A 299 -38.32 -1.86 2.84
N ILE A 300 -37.23 -2.63 2.73
CA ILE A 300 -37.17 -3.77 1.81
C ILE A 300 -38.18 -4.85 2.20
N GLU A 301 -38.30 -5.18 3.49
CA GLU A 301 -39.28 -6.17 3.96
C GLU A 301 -40.70 -5.78 3.57
N ARG A 302 -41.08 -4.52 3.80
CA ARG A 302 -42.41 -3.99 3.41
C ARG A 302 -42.62 -4.05 1.90
N LEU A 303 -41.64 -3.66 1.10
CA LEU A 303 -41.77 -3.71 -0.36
C LEU A 303 -41.90 -5.15 -0.87
N LEU A 304 -41.21 -6.11 -0.25
CA LEU A 304 -41.38 -7.52 -0.58
C LEU A 304 -42.80 -8.03 -0.25
N GLU A 305 -43.40 -7.54 0.84
CA GLU A 305 -44.81 -7.81 1.19
C GLU A 305 -45.79 -7.21 0.17
N GLU A 306 -45.52 -6.01 -0.33
CA GLU A 306 -46.38 -5.31 -1.29
C GLU A 306 -46.29 -5.87 -2.71
N THR A 307 -45.19 -6.54 -3.09
CA THR A 307 -44.94 -6.93 -4.48
C THR A 307 -45.41 -8.35 -4.85
N GLU A 308 -45.60 -9.23 -3.87
CA GLU A 308 -45.94 -10.64 -4.12
C GLU A 308 -47.38 -10.94 -3.71
N GLU A 309 -48.24 -11.21 -4.69
CA GLU A 309 -49.65 -11.55 -4.47
C GLU A 309 -49.85 -13.02 -4.06
N ASP A 310 -48.92 -13.91 -4.42
CA ASP A 310 -48.97 -15.34 -4.04
C ASP A 310 -48.50 -15.52 -2.59
N GLU A 311 -49.41 -15.89 -1.69
CA GLU A 311 -49.14 -16.06 -0.26
C GLU A 311 -48.02 -17.08 0.03
N GLU A 312 -47.93 -18.19 -0.73
CA GLU A 312 -46.92 -19.23 -0.49
C GLU A 312 -45.54 -18.74 -0.94
N LEU A 313 -45.49 -18.09 -2.10
CA LEU A 313 -44.26 -17.51 -2.61
C LEU A 313 -43.78 -16.34 -1.74
N LEU A 314 -44.71 -15.51 -1.24
CA LEU A 314 -44.44 -14.43 -0.29
C LEU A 314 -43.85 -14.99 1.00
N HIS A 315 -44.48 -16.01 1.59
CA HIS A 315 -43.98 -16.64 2.82
C HIS A 315 -42.54 -17.16 2.66
N ARG A 316 -42.24 -17.87 1.56
CA ARG A 316 -40.88 -18.37 1.27
C ARG A 316 -39.88 -17.22 1.06
N THR A 317 -40.30 -16.16 0.39
CA THR A 317 -39.49 -14.97 0.12
C THR A 317 -39.13 -14.27 1.43
N LEU A 318 -40.11 -13.97 2.28
CA LEU A 318 -39.89 -13.31 3.57
C LEU A 318 -39.06 -14.16 4.52
N LYS A 319 -39.29 -15.48 4.57
CA LYS A 319 -38.46 -16.38 5.37
C LYS A 319 -36.98 -16.29 4.98
N LYS A 320 -36.70 -16.27 3.67
CA LYS A 320 -35.34 -16.12 3.15
C LYS A 320 -34.75 -14.74 3.45
N PHE A 321 -35.53 -13.68 3.27
CA PHE A 321 -35.13 -12.31 3.61
C PHE A 321 -34.79 -12.18 5.10
N ARG A 322 -35.62 -12.72 6.00
CA ARG A 322 -35.40 -12.70 7.45
C ARG A 322 -34.14 -13.45 7.85
N SER A 323 -33.86 -14.60 7.23
CA SER A 323 -32.59 -15.31 7.43
C SER A 323 -31.38 -14.46 7.00
N TYR A 324 -31.47 -13.70 5.91
CA TYR A 324 -30.42 -12.75 5.52
C TYR A 324 -30.27 -11.59 6.50
N ARG A 325 -31.40 -11.04 6.99
CA ARG A 325 -31.39 -10.00 8.02
C ARG A 325 -30.70 -10.49 9.30
N GLU A 326 -31.05 -11.68 9.79
CA GLU A 326 -30.44 -12.31 10.95
C GLU A 326 -28.93 -12.48 10.79
N ALA A 327 -28.44 -12.88 9.60
CA ALA A 327 -27.01 -13.00 9.33
C ALA A 327 -26.28 -11.65 9.40
N ILE A 328 -26.89 -10.57 8.89
CA ILE A 328 -26.32 -9.21 8.97
C ILE A 328 -26.28 -8.73 10.43
N GLU A 329 -27.35 -8.94 11.20
CA GLU A 329 -27.43 -8.59 12.62
C GLU A 329 -26.42 -9.40 13.44
N ALA A 330 -26.26 -10.70 13.16
CA ALA A 330 -25.27 -11.57 13.78
C ALA A 330 -23.83 -11.10 13.49
N TRP A 331 -23.55 -10.60 12.28
CA TRP A 331 -22.26 -10.03 11.96
C TRP A 331 -21.99 -8.72 12.72
N LYS A 332 -22.97 -7.82 12.82
CA LYS A 332 -22.86 -6.61 13.65
C LYS A 332 -22.58 -6.96 15.12
N ALA A 333 -23.30 -7.94 15.68
CA ALA A 333 -23.09 -8.42 17.04
C ALA A 333 -21.70 -9.08 17.21
N HIS A 334 -21.23 -9.83 16.21
CA HIS A 334 -19.88 -10.38 16.22
C HIS A 334 -18.80 -9.29 16.24
N LEU A 335 -18.94 -8.23 15.45
CA LEU A 335 -18.02 -7.09 15.46
C LEU A 335 -17.96 -6.43 16.85
N LEU A 336 -19.13 -6.20 17.48
CA LEU A 336 -19.22 -5.65 18.82
C LEU A 336 -18.51 -6.54 19.85
N ARG A 337 -18.74 -7.86 19.81
CA ARG A 337 -18.09 -8.83 20.70
C ARG A 337 -16.58 -8.85 20.53
N SER A 338 -16.08 -8.83 19.29
CA SER A 338 -14.65 -8.82 19.03
C SER A 338 -13.97 -7.59 19.64
N ILE A 339 -14.59 -6.41 19.52
CA ILE A 339 -14.04 -5.18 20.11
C ILE A 339 -14.03 -5.26 21.64
N ASN A 340 -15.11 -5.75 22.25
CA ASN A 340 -15.14 -5.95 23.71
C ASN A 340 -14.09 -6.98 24.19
N GLN A 341 -13.87 -8.05 23.42
CA GLN A 341 -12.83 -9.05 23.70
C GLN A 341 -11.42 -8.46 23.58
N ASP A 342 -11.16 -7.67 22.55
CA ASP A 342 -9.87 -6.99 22.35
C ASP A 342 -9.59 -5.99 23.46
N LEU A 343 -10.58 -5.20 23.87
CA LEU A 343 -10.44 -4.29 25.02
C LEU A 343 -10.12 -5.05 26.31
N CYS A 344 -10.75 -6.22 26.54
CA CYS A 344 -10.43 -7.05 27.69
C CYS A 344 -8.98 -7.58 27.63
N ARG A 345 -8.55 -8.03 26.45
CA ARG A 345 -7.20 -8.50 26.19
C ARG A 345 -6.16 -7.42 26.45
N GLU A 346 -6.36 -6.21 25.93
CA GLU A 346 -5.47 -5.06 26.14
C GLU A 346 -5.37 -4.71 27.64
N ASN A 347 -6.51 -4.60 28.33
CA ASN A 347 -6.54 -4.33 29.77
C ASN A 347 -5.83 -5.40 30.62
N LEU A 348 -5.82 -6.65 30.17
CA LEU A 348 -5.08 -7.74 30.83
C LEU A 348 -3.58 -7.62 30.57
N LEU A 349 -3.18 -7.33 29.33
CA LEU A 349 -1.79 -7.14 28.95
C LEU A 349 -1.16 -5.94 29.66
N ASP A 350 -1.88 -4.82 29.79
CA ASP A 350 -1.40 -3.63 30.51
C ASP A 350 -1.14 -3.87 32.00
N LYS A 351 -1.83 -4.86 32.59
CA LYS A 351 -1.69 -5.24 34.00
C LYS A 351 -0.76 -6.42 34.23
N LEU A 352 -0.18 -6.97 33.16
CA LEU A 352 0.69 -8.13 33.22
C LEU A 352 2.03 -7.74 33.85
N SER A 353 2.37 -8.39 34.97
CA SER A 353 3.68 -8.18 35.61
C SER A 353 4.80 -8.90 34.86
N ASN A 354 6.07 -8.55 35.15
CA ASN A 354 7.24 -9.11 34.47
C ASN A 354 7.42 -10.63 34.70
N ASP A 355 6.84 -11.16 35.78
CA ASP A 355 6.90 -12.57 36.14
C ASP A 355 5.66 -13.37 35.67
N GLU A 356 4.71 -12.70 35.02
CA GLU A 356 3.48 -13.30 34.51
C GLU A 356 3.53 -13.43 32.97
N ILE A 357 2.88 -14.48 32.48
CA ILE A 357 2.69 -14.71 31.04
C ILE A 357 1.20 -14.77 30.73
N TYR A 358 0.81 -14.19 29.61
CA TYR A 358 -0.54 -14.31 29.07
C TYR A 358 -0.55 -15.39 27.99
N LEU A 359 -1.44 -16.37 28.14
CA LEU A 359 -1.64 -17.45 27.18
C LEU A 359 -2.98 -17.24 26.46
N ASN A 360 -2.92 -17.02 25.16
CA ASN A 360 -4.11 -17.08 24.30
C ASN A 360 -4.19 -18.45 23.65
N LEU A 361 -5.24 -19.20 23.96
CA LEU A 361 -5.49 -20.54 23.46
C LEU A 361 -6.63 -20.46 22.47
N ASP A 362 -6.38 -20.77 21.20
CA ASP A 362 -7.41 -20.77 20.17
C ASP A 362 -7.30 -22.00 19.27
N TRP A 363 -8.43 -22.41 18.71
CA TRP A 363 -8.47 -23.45 17.70
C TRP A 363 -8.27 -22.81 16.33
N ALA A 364 -7.19 -23.18 15.65
CA ALA A 364 -6.99 -22.77 14.27
C ALA A 364 -8.02 -23.41 13.34
N MET A 365 -8.10 -22.87 12.11
CA MET A 365 -8.84 -23.54 11.04
C MET A 365 -8.36 -24.99 10.91
N LYS A 366 -9.33 -25.90 10.71
CA LYS A 366 -9.01 -27.32 10.54
C LYS A 366 -8.12 -27.51 9.33
N PHE A 367 -7.00 -28.21 9.52
CA PHE A 367 -6.18 -28.68 8.42
C PHE A 367 -6.97 -29.71 7.61
N LEU A 368 -7.10 -29.46 6.32
CA LEU A 368 -7.70 -30.39 5.36
C LEU A 368 -6.54 -31.00 4.56
N PRO A 369 -6.15 -32.26 4.83
CA PRO A 369 -5.10 -32.91 4.06
C PRO A 369 -5.49 -32.96 2.58
N ILE A 370 -4.63 -32.47 1.71
CA ILE A 370 -4.83 -32.54 0.26
C ILE A 370 -4.61 -34.00 -0.17
N LYS A 371 -5.67 -34.67 -0.62
CA LYS A 371 -5.59 -36.00 -1.23
C LYS A 371 -5.55 -35.88 -2.75
N SER A 372 -4.70 -36.67 -3.42
CA SER A 372 -4.59 -36.69 -4.89
C SER A 372 -5.88 -37.13 -5.61
N ARG A 373 -6.76 -37.85 -4.90
CA ARG A 373 -8.14 -38.17 -5.31
C ARG A 373 -9.03 -38.20 -4.06
N GLU A 374 -10.16 -37.50 -4.09
CA GLU A 374 -11.21 -37.60 -3.07
C GLU A 374 -12.37 -38.47 -3.58
N PRO A 375 -12.75 -39.54 -2.86
CA PRO A 375 -13.97 -40.29 -3.17
C PRO A 375 -15.22 -39.45 -2.89
N GLN A 376 -16.26 -39.60 -3.72
CA GLN A 376 -17.50 -38.82 -3.64
C GLN A 376 -18.19 -38.88 -2.25
N SER A 377 -17.96 -39.95 -1.48
CA SER A 377 -18.44 -40.13 -0.11
C SER A 377 -17.80 -39.19 0.92
N GLU A 378 -16.65 -38.58 0.62
CA GLU A 378 -15.95 -37.62 1.49
C GLU A 378 -16.29 -36.15 1.15
N PHE A 379 -17.18 -35.91 0.18
CA PHE A 379 -17.53 -34.57 -0.31
C PHE A 379 -18.38 -33.76 0.68
N PHE A 380 -19.17 -34.41 1.55
CA PHE A 380 -20.03 -33.76 2.54
C PHE A 380 -19.55 -34.03 3.97
N GLY A 381 -19.21 -32.96 4.71
CA GLY A 381 -18.84 -33.03 6.13
C GLY A 381 -17.37 -33.37 6.40
N LYS A 382 -16.44 -32.71 5.70
CA LYS A 382 -14.98 -32.92 5.88
C LYS A 382 -14.57 -32.71 7.35
N ARG A 383 -14.18 -33.80 8.02
CA ARG A 383 -13.58 -33.78 9.36
C ARG A 383 -12.08 -33.52 9.23
N GLY A 384 -11.69 -32.27 9.08
CA GLY A 384 -10.27 -31.88 9.13
C GLY A 384 -9.66 -32.10 10.52
N ILE A 385 -8.33 -32.11 10.58
CA ILE A 385 -7.57 -32.17 11.83
C ILE A 385 -7.68 -30.81 12.50
N SER A 386 -8.13 -30.78 13.76
CA SER A 386 -8.23 -29.52 14.51
C SER A 386 -6.84 -29.15 15.01
N TRP A 387 -6.38 -27.95 14.68
CA TRP A 387 -5.13 -27.42 15.19
C TRP A 387 -5.43 -26.58 16.41
N HIS A 388 -4.65 -26.76 17.47
CA HIS A 388 -4.70 -25.91 18.64
C HIS A 388 -3.49 -24.99 18.60
N ILE A 389 -3.71 -23.69 18.61
CA ILE A 389 -2.66 -22.68 18.63
C ILE A 389 -2.64 -22.05 20.01
N THR A 390 -1.44 -21.97 20.57
CA THR A 390 -1.17 -21.25 21.82
C THR A 390 -0.25 -20.09 21.50
N VAL A 391 -0.73 -18.87 21.71
CA VAL A 391 0.09 -17.65 21.62
C VAL A 391 0.49 -17.25 23.03
N VAL A 392 1.79 -17.13 23.27
CA VAL A 392 2.36 -16.70 24.55
C VAL A 392 2.77 -15.24 24.43
N MET A 393 2.34 -14.40 25.37
CA MET A 393 2.74 -13.00 25.47
C MET A 393 3.33 -12.72 26.86
N LYS A 394 4.43 -11.98 26.89
CA LYS A 394 5.13 -11.57 28.13
C LYS A 394 5.46 -10.08 28.03
N ASN A 395 5.47 -9.40 29.18
CA ASN A 395 5.90 -8.01 29.27
C ASN A 395 7.44 -7.96 29.34
N ASP A 396 8.11 -7.57 28.25
CA ASP A 396 9.57 -7.41 28.24
C ASP A 396 9.94 -5.97 28.61
N ALA A 397 10.30 -5.76 29.87
CA ALA A 397 10.89 -4.50 30.34
C ALA A 397 12.32 -4.25 29.80
N SER A 398 12.89 -5.17 29.02
CA SER A 398 14.25 -5.12 28.46
C SER A 398 14.32 -4.85 26.95
N ALA A 399 13.19 -4.60 26.27
CA ALA A 399 13.16 -4.44 24.82
C ALA A 399 13.58 -3.05 24.28
N GLU A 400 14.37 -2.27 25.02
CA GLU A 400 15.12 -1.14 24.44
C GLU A 400 16.51 -1.55 23.94
N ASP A 401 17.04 -2.71 24.34
CA ASP A 401 18.32 -3.22 23.84
C ASP A 401 18.29 -4.74 23.86
N GLU A 402 17.74 -5.35 22.80
CA GLU A 402 18.21 -6.61 22.19
C GLU A 402 17.15 -7.07 21.18
N ASN A 403 17.54 -7.08 19.90
CA ASN A 403 16.88 -7.91 18.89
C ASN A 403 16.90 -9.35 19.44
N SER A 404 15.79 -9.80 20.02
CA SER A 404 15.62 -11.20 20.40
C SER A 404 15.55 -12.01 19.11
N ILE A 405 16.71 -12.52 18.73
CA ILE A 405 16.89 -13.70 17.89
C ILE A 405 15.90 -14.73 18.40
N PHE A 406 14.84 -14.97 17.63
CA PHE A 406 14.14 -16.23 17.69
C PHE A 406 15.16 -17.28 17.29
N ASP A 407 15.45 -18.23 18.19
CA ASP A 407 16.14 -19.46 17.81
C ASP A 407 15.34 -20.09 16.66
N GLU A 408 15.92 -20.03 15.47
CA GLU A 408 15.54 -20.82 14.30
C GLU A 408 15.69 -22.29 14.68
N ASP A 409 14.58 -22.92 15.04
CA ASP A 409 14.27 -24.27 14.54
C ASP A 409 13.04 -24.15 13.63
N THR A 410 13.15 -23.29 12.61
CA THR A 410 12.30 -23.40 11.43
C THR A 410 12.90 -24.46 10.54
N ASP A 411 12.42 -25.69 10.66
CA ASP A 411 12.42 -26.59 9.52
C ASP A 411 11.73 -25.85 8.38
N VAL A 412 12.53 -25.49 7.37
CA VAL A 412 12.08 -24.83 6.15
C VAL A 412 11.13 -25.80 5.45
N LEU A 413 9.83 -25.60 5.66
CA LEU A 413 8.80 -26.22 4.83
C LEU A 413 8.84 -25.52 3.47
N ASP A 414 9.75 -25.99 2.63
CA ASP A 414 9.73 -25.81 1.19
C ASP A 414 8.42 -26.41 0.66
N ASP A 415 7.56 -25.57 0.07
CA ASP A 415 6.29 -25.94 -0.56
C ASP A 415 6.43 -27.03 -1.65
N SER A 416 7.66 -27.43 -1.99
CA SER A 416 7.95 -28.47 -2.98
C SER A 416 8.33 -29.85 -2.41
N GLN A 417 8.40 -30.06 -1.09
CA GLN A 417 8.70 -31.38 -0.53
C GLN A 417 7.47 -32.11 0.04
N GLN A 418 7.17 -33.28 -0.54
CA GLN A 418 6.20 -34.25 -0.02
C GLN A 418 6.76 -34.89 1.25
N ILE A 419 6.29 -34.47 2.42
CA ILE A 419 6.65 -35.12 3.69
C ILE A 419 5.91 -36.46 3.76
N SER A 420 6.66 -37.53 3.99
CA SER A 420 6.12 -38.89 4.09
C SER A 420 5.58 -39.17 5.50
N GLU A 421 4.64 -40.11 5.64
CA GLU A 421 4.05 -40.50 6.94
C GLU A 421 5.08 -40.93 7.99
N HIS A 422 6.31 -41.27 7.60
CA HIS A 422 7.36 -41.72 8.52
C HIS A 422 8.10 -40.56 9.22
N GLU A 423 8.16 -39.38 8.61
CA GLU A 423 8.81 -38.19 9.18
C GLU A 423 7.94 -37.50 10.24
N MET A 424 6.62 -37.70 10.18
CA MET A 424 5.69 -37.19 11.19
C MET A 424 5.83 -37.85 12.57
N THR A 425 6.30 -39.10 12.64
CA THR A 425 6.39 -39.84 13.91
C THR A 425 7.51 -39.37 14.84
N ASP A 426 8.56 -38.74 14.30
CA ASP A 426 9.73 -38.32 15.10
C ASP A 426 9.56 -36.94 15.76
N LEU A 427 8.67 -36.07 15.24
CA LEU A 427 8.32 -34.77 15.86
C LEU A 427 7.46 -34.89 17.13
N PHE A 428 6.83 -36.03 17.38
CA PHE A 428 5.89 -36.22 18.50
C PHE A 428 6.53 -36.74 19.80
N CYS A 429 7.86 -36.93 19.87
CA CYS A 429 8.50 -37.58 21.02
C CYS A 429 9.30 -36.64 21.96
N THR A 430 9.34 -35.34 21.71
CA THR A 430 10.06 -34.38 22.58
C THR A 430 9.21 -33.16 22.87
N CYS A 431 8.30 -33.27 23.84
CA CYS A 431 7.84 -32.21 24.74
C CYS A 431 6.67 -32.78 25.58
N PHE A 432 7.03 -33.48 26.66
CA PHE A 432 6.14 -33.69 27.82
C PHE A 432 6.48 -32.66 28.89
#